data_AF-A0A8C6AS86-F1
#
_entry.id   AF-A0A8C6AS86-F1
#
_cell.length_a   1.000
_cell.length_b   1.000
_cell.length_c   1.000
_cell.angle_alpha   90.00
_cell.angle_beta   90.00
_cell.angle_gamma   90.00
#
_symmetry.space_group_name_H-M   'P 1'
#
loop_
_entity.id
_entity.type
_entity.pdbx_description
1 polymer ?
#
loop_
_entity_poly.entity_id
_entity_poly.type
_entity_poly.pdbx_seq_one_letter_code
_entity_poly.pdbx_strand_id
1 'polypeptide(L)'
;MKRTEDTPYRINPRRNTPRHILIKLSKIKYKENILKAARGKQQITHKGIPIRLTADLSAETLQARRDWQDIFKVMKGKTYNQNYSTQQGSHSGLMEKLKPLQTSKS
;
A
#
# COMPACT_ATOMS: atom_id res chain seq x y z
N MET A 1 -49.34 7.61 3.81
CA MET A 1 -48.67 6.49 4.52
C MET A 1 -47.48 6.05 3.67
N LYS A 2 -46.24 6.41 4.02
CA LYS A 2 -45.05 6.03 3.23
C LYS A 2 -44.53 4.69 3.73
N ARG A 3 -44.40 3.74 2.81
CA ARG A 3 -43.99 2.36 3.02
C ARG A 3 -42.48 2.31 3.26
N THR A 4 -42.07 1.77 4.38
CA THR A 4 -40.66 1.51 4.71
C THR A 4 -40.18 0.33 3.88
N GLU A 5 -39.20 0.56 2.99
CA GLU A 5 -38.46 -0.48 2.29
C GLU A 5 -37.55 -1.19 3.30
N ASP A 6 -38.03 -2.29 3.88
CA ASP A 6 -37.18 -3.20 4.63
C ASP A 6 -36.52 -4.16 3.63
N THR A 7 -35.33 -3.81 3.13
CA THR A 7 -34.56 -4.72 2.25
C THR A 7 -34.13 -5.94 3.06
N PRO A 8 -34.60 -7.16 2.75
CA PRO A 8 -34.21 -8.34 3.49
C PRO A 8 -32.72 -8.59 3.28
N TYR A 9 -32.00 -8.92 4.36
CA TYR A 9 -30.60 -9.32 4.35
C TYR A 9 -30.41 -10.64 3.59
N ARG A 10 -30.49 -10.59 2.24
CA ARG A 10 -30.36 -11.76 1.38
C ARG A 10 -28.93 -12.30 1.46
N ILE A 11 -28.80 -13.51 2.01
CA ILE A 11 -27.54 -14.25 2.02
C ILE A 11 -27.28 -14.69 0.58
N ASN A 12 -26.17 -14.25 -0.02
CA ASN A 12 -25.77 -14.74 -1.34
C ASN A 12 -25.05 -16.09 -1.18
N PRO A 13 -25.65 -17.22 -1.61
CA PRO A 13 -25.06 -18.54 -1.46
C PRO A 13 -23.79 -18.74 -2.30
N ARG A 14 -23.52 -17.87 -3.29
CA ARG A 14 -22.30 -17.92 -4.11
C ARG A 14 -21.07 -17.28 -3.45
N ARG A 15 -21.22 -16.64 -2.29
CA ARG A 15 -20.09 -16.03 -1.55
C ARG A 15 -19.43 -17.06 -0.65
N ASN A 16 -18.15 -17.31 -0.90
CA ASN A 16 -17.28 -18.20 -0.13
C ASN A 16 -16.49 -17.49 0.98
N THR A 17 -16.45 -16.15 1.00
CA THR A 17 -15.81 -15.35 2.06
C THR A 17 -16.84 -14.87 3.10
N PRO A 18 -16.49 -14.86 4.41
CA PRO A 18 -17.32 -14.23 5.44
C PRO A 18 -17.64 -12.77 5.13
N ARG A 19 -18.82 -12.29 5.52
CA ARG A 19 -19.20 -10.88 5.38
C ARG A 19 -18.49 -10.01 6.42
N HIS A 20 -18.10 -8.80 6.05
CA HIS A 20 -17.64 -7.80 6.99
C HIS A 20 -18.75 -7.43 7.98
N ILE A 21 -18.40 -7.33 9.26
CA ILE A 21 -19.32 -6.90 10.33
C ILE A 21 -19.14 -5.40 10.53
N LEU A 22 -20.21 -4.63 10.36
CA LEU A 22 -20.21 -3.20 10.64
C LEU A 22 -20.63 -2.95 12.09
N ILE A 23 -19.75 -2.33 12.86
CA ILE A 23 -20.02 -1.93 14.24
C ILE A 23 -20.11 -0.41 14.29
N LYS A 24 -21.28 0.11 14.66
CA LYS A 24 -21.50 1.55 14.87
C LYS A 24 -21.14 1.91 16.32
N LEU A 25 -20.19 2.83 16.48
CA LEU A 25 -19.79 3.37 17.79
C LEU A 25 -20.28 4.82 17.89
N SER A 26 -20.84 5.20 19.04
CA SER A 26 -21.38 6.54 19.27
C SER A 26 -20.29 7.60 19.46
N LYS A 27 -19.15 7.24 20.08
CA LYS A 27 -18.04 8.17 20.30
C LYS A 27 -16.90 7.92 19.33
N ILE A 28 -16.56 8.94 18.52
CA ILE A 28 -15.46 8.89 17.55
C ILE A 28 -14.11 8.60 18.23
N LYS A 29 -13.88 9.17 19.42
CA LYS A 29 -12.66 8.97 20.21
C LYS A 29 -12.36 7.49 20.49
N TYR A 30 -13.39 6.70 20.84
CA TYR A 30 -13.20 5.28 21.08
C TYR A 30 -12.93 4.50 19.79
N LYS A 31 -13.63 4.85 18.69
CA LYS A 31 -13.39 4.25 17.37
C LYS A 31 -11.92 4.44 16.94
N GLU A 32 -11.39 5.65 17.09
CA GLU A 32 -10.00 5.97 16.74
C GLU A 32 -9.00 5.23 17.63
N ASN A 33 -9.23 5.19 18.95
CA ASN A 33 -8.36 4.49 19.88
C ASN A 33 -8.31 2.98 19.62
N ILE A 34 -9.45 2.35 19.35
CA ILE A 34 -9.53 0.91 19.02
C ILE A 34 -8.76 0.63 17.72
N LEU A 35 -8.97 1.44 16.68
CA LEU A 35 -8.26 1.28 15.40
C LEU A 35 -6.76 1.54 15.53
N LYS A 36 -6.33 2.48 16.39
CA LYS A 36 -4.93 2.75 16.67
C LYS A 36 -4.27 1.58 17.40
N ALA A 37 -4.92 1.06 18.44
CA ALA A 37 -4.46 -0.12 19.15
C ALA A 37 -4.38 -1.36 18.24
N ALA A 38 -5.37 -1.52 17.35
CA ALA A 38 -5.40 -2.58 16.35
C ALA A 38 -4.20 -2.53 15.40
N ARG A 39 -3.80 -1.34 14.96
CA ARG A 39 -2.63 -1.14 14.07
C ARG A 39 -1.29 -1.36 14.79
N GLY A 40 -1.23 -1.07 16.09
CA GLY A 40 -0.02 -1.28 16.89
C GLY A 40 0.25 -2.74 17.22
N LYS A 41 -0.75 -3.62 17.11
CA LYS A 41 -0.58 -5.06 17.33
C LYS A 41 -0.23 -5.78 16.03
N GLN A 42 0.69 -6.74 16.11
CA GLN A 42 1.08 -7.58 14.98
C GLN A 42 -0.07 -8.47 14.48
N GLN A 43 -0.89 -9.00 15.38
CA GLN A 43 -2.06 -9.82 15.06
C GLN A 43 -3.17 -9.60 16.08
N ILE A 44 -4.41 -9.57 15.62
CA ILE A 44 -5.61 -9.58 16.46
C ILE A 44 -6.29 -10.91 16.22
N THR A 45 -6.64 -11.63 17.28
CA THR A 45 -7.27 -12.95 17.19
C THR A 45 -8.59 -12.96 17.95
N HIS A 46 -9.60 -13.62 17.37
CA HIS A 46 -10.84 -13.94 18.05
C HIS A 46 -11.06 -15.46 17.99
N LYS A 47 -11.15 -16.10 19.17
CA LYS A 47 -11.30 -17.57 19.28
C LYS A 47 -10.23 -18.34 18.49
N GLY A 48 -8.97 -17.88 18.54
CA GLY A 48 -7.85 -18.48 17.81
C GLY A 48 -7.78 -18.13 16.32
N ILE A 49 -8.77 -17.40 15.76
CA ILE A 49 -8.79 -17.00 14.35
C ILE A 49 -8.29 -15.57 14.22
N PRO A 50 -7.30 -15.29 13.35
CA PRO A 50 -6.86 -13.93 13.05
C PRO A 50 -7.99 -13.09 12.44
N ILE A 51 -8.18 -11.87 12.94
CA ILE A 51 -9.18 -10.91 12.46
C ILE A 51 -8.53 -9.58 12.15
N ARG A 52 -9.14 -8.83 11.23
CA ARG A 52 -8.68 -7.49 10.84
C ARG A 52 -9.76 -6.47 11.16
N LEU A 53 -9.38 -5.43 11.91
CA LEU A 53 -10.23 -4.28 12.17
C LEU A 53 -9.85 -3.15 11.22
N THR A 54 -10.84 -2.55 10.57
CA THR A 54 -10.61 -1.47 9.58
C THR A 54 -11.71 -0.42 9.73
N ALA A 55 -11.36 0.83 9.47
CA ALA A 55 -12.36 1.89 9.43
C ALA A 55 -13.27 1.70 8.20
N ASP A 56 -14.58 1.78 8.41
CA ASP A 56 -15.52 1.97 7.32
C ASP A 56 -15.43 3.40 6.81
N LEU A 57 -15.12 3.56 5.52
CA LEU A 57 -14.85 4.82 4.84
C LEU A 57 -15.67 4.88 3.56
N SER A 58 -16.09 6.08 3.16
CA SER A 58 -16.81 6.27 1.89
C SER A 58 -15.94 5.89 0.69
N ALA A 59 -16.60 5.57 -0.43
CA ALA A 59 -15.91 5.24 -1.68
C ALA A 59 -14.98 6.39 -2.13
N GLU A 60 -15.43 7.63 -2.03
CA GLU A 60 -14.64 8.83 -2.34
C GLU A 60 -13.38 8.93 -1.47
N THR A 61 -13.52 8.71 -0.15
CA THR A 61 -12.38 8.75 0.78
C THR A 61 -11.40 7.62 0.50
N LEU A 62 -11.90 6.44 0.15
CA LEU A 62 -11.06 5.31 -0.24
C LEU A 62 -10.31 5.56 -1.54
N GLN A 63 -10.95 6.22 -2.51
CA GLN A 63 -10.32 6.57 -3.78
C GLN A 63 -9.21 7.61 -3.57
N ALA A 64 -9.50 8.70 -2.87
CA ALA A 64 -8.50 9.72 -2.55
C ALA A 64 -7.28 9.16 -1.81
N ARG A 65 -7.48 8.14 -0.95
CA ARG A 65 -6.38 7.42 -0.29
C ARG A 65 -5.51 6.61 -1.26
N ARG A 66 -6.11 5.96 -2.26
CA ARG A 66 -5.37 5.19 -3.28
C ARG A 66 -4.55 6.13 -4.16
N ASP A 67 -5.16 7.22 -4.62
CA ASP A 67 -4.48 8.22 -5.45
C ASP A 67 -3.26 8.81 -4.72
N TRP A 68 -3.43 9.14 -3.43
CA TRP A 68 -2.31 9.57 -2.59
C TRP A 68 -1.21 8.52 -2.40
N GLN A 69 -1.59 7.24 -2.28
CA GLN A 69 -0.61 6.15 -2.16
C GLN A 69 0.24 6.01 -3.43
N ASP A 70 -0.36 6.18 -4.61
CA ASP A 70 0.36 6.13 -5.89
C ASP A 70 1.34 7.30 -6.04
N ILE A 71 0.90 8.53 -5.69
CA ILE A 71 1.77 9.71 -5.67
C ILE A 71 2.96 9.47 -4.72
N PHE A 72 2.69 9.00 -3.50
CA PHE A 72 3.73 8.73 -2.51
C PHE A 72 4.73 7.67 -2.99
N LYS A 73 4.25 6.62 -3.66
CA LYS A 73 5.09 5.57 -4.25
C LYS A 73 6.03 6.13 -5.32
N VAL A 74 5.52 6.99 -6.22
CA VAL A 74 6.32 7.67 -7.24
C VAL A 74 7.38 8.57 -6.62
N MET A 75 7.01 9.34 -5.59
CA MET A 75 7.95 10.21 -4.87
C MET A 75 9.09 9.41 -4.23
N LYS A 76 8.80 8.27 -3.60
CA LYS A 76 9.82 7.37 -3.02
C LYS A 76 10.74 6.73 -4.06
N GLY A 77 10.21 6.34 -5.22
CA GLY A 77 11.00 5.77 -6.31
C GLY A 77 11.99 6.78 -6.93
N LYS A 78 11.58 8.04 -7.08
CA LYS A 78 12.44 9.11 -7.61
C LYS A 78 13.64 9.39 -6.70
N THR A 79 13.46 9.38 -5.39
CA THR A 79 14.55 9.61 -4.42
C THR A 79 15.60 8.48 -4.39
N TYR A 80 15.25 7.25 -4.76
CA TYR A 80 16.18 6.12 -4.79
C TYR A 80 17.00 6.10 -6.10
N ASN A 81 16.37 6.42 -7.24
CA ASN A 81 17.02 6.41 -8.55
C ASN A 81 17.99 7.59 -8.77
N GLN A 82 17.76 8.73 -8.11
CA GLN A 82 18.60 9.93 -8.27
C GLN A 82 20.01 9.76 -7.68
N ASN A 83 20.18 8.85 -6.71
CA ASN A 83 21.48 8.58 -6.06
C ASN A 83 22.39 7.64 -6.87
N TYR A 84 21.84 6.88 -7.84
CA TYR A 84 22.64 6.02 -8.72
C TYR A 84 23.15 6.75 -9.97
N SER A 85 22.46 7.82 -10.41
CA SER A 85 22.85 8.63 -11.57
C SER A 85 23.95 9.64 -11.27
N THR A 86 24.12 10.08 -10.01
CA THR A 86 25.15 11.07 -9.64
C THR A 86 26.56 10.46 -9.52
N GLN A 87 26.69 9.13 -9.38
CA GLN A 87 28.00 8.45 -9.32
C GLN A 87 28.60 8.11 -10.69
N GLN A 88 27.83 8.16 -11.78
CA GLN A 88 28.31 7.86 -13.14
C GLN A 88 28.81 9.11 -13.90
N GLY A 89 28.79 10.30 -13.26
CA GLY A 89 29.20 11.57 -13.87
C GLY A 89 30.68 11.95 -13.72
N SER A 90 31.49 11.24 -12.92
CA SER A 90 32.87 11.66 -12.59
C SER A 90 34.00 10.78 -13.14
N HIS A 91 33.73 9.84 -14.06
CA HIS A 91 34.78 9.09 -14.75
C HIS A 91 34.57 9.10 -16.27
N SER A 92 34.84 10.24 -16.92
CA SER A 92 35.06 10.28 -18.37
C SER A 92 36.13 11.31 -18.74
N GLY A 93 37.30 11.18 -18.10
CA GLY A 93 38.52 11.85 -18.53
C GLY A 93 39.59 10.81 -18.82
N LEU A 94 40.18 10.89 -20.02
CA LEU A 94 41.33 10.13 -20.54
C LEU A 94 41.03 8.81 -21.25
N MET A 95 40.57 8.92 -22.49
CA MET A 95 40.89 7.94 -23.54
C MET A 95 41.73 8.63 -24.60
N GLU A 96 43.05 8.70 -24.38
CA GLU A 96 44.01 9.00 -25.44
C GLU A 96 44.90 7.78 -25.70
N LYS A 97 44.50 7.04 -26.74
CA LYS A 97 45.28 6.23 -27.68
C LYS A 97 46.69 5.76 -27.25
N LEU A 98 46.88 4.44 -27.18
CA LEU A 98 48.00 3.77 -27.85
C LEU A 98 47.58 2.38 -28.36
N LYS A 99 47.84 2.14 -29.65
CA LYS A 99 47.48 0.96 -30.45
C LYS A 99 48.41 -0.22 -30.10
N PRO A 100 47.94 -1.47 -29.94
CA PRO A 100 48.85 -2.60 -29.80
C PRO A 100 49.45 -2.99 -31.17
N LEU A 101 50.77 -2.88 -31.27
CA LEU A 101 51.56 -3.46 -32.37
C LEU A 101 51.65 -4.98 -32.13
N GLN A 102 51.15 -5.76 -33.07
CA GLN A 102 51.31 -7.22 -33.13
C GLN A 102 52.56 -7.60 -33.93
N THR A 103 52.93 -8.88 -33.82
CA THR A 103 54.03 -9.65 -34.48
C THR A 103 55.33 -9.70 -33.68
N SER A 104 56.05 -10.81 -33.51
CA SER A 104 55.87 -12.23 -33.85
C SER A 104 56.83 -13.02 -32.95
N LYS A 105 56.51 -14.29 -32.68
CA LYS A 105 57.40 -15.26 -32.02
C LYS A 105 58.60 -15.61 -32.93
N SER A 106 59.81 -15.62 -32.38
CA SER A 106 60.80 -16.72 -32.44
C SER A 106 61.99 -16.40 -31.53
#